data_AF-A0A352SDB3-F1
#
_entry.id   AF-A0A352SDB3-F1
#
_cell.length_a   1.000
_cell.length_b   1.000
_cell.length_c   1.000
_cell.angle_alpha   90.00
_cell.angle_beta   90.00
_cell.angle_gamma   90.00
#
_symmetry.space_group_name_H-M   'P 1'
#
loop_
_entity.id
_entity.type
_entity.pdbx_description
1 polymer ?
#
loop_
_entity_poly.entity_id
_entity_poly.type
_entity_poly.pdbx_seq_one_letter_code
_entity_poly.pdbx_strand_id
1 'polypeptide(L)'
;EAKRERIQQLMDEGLFPYTKRYLGTLRNHFSTLGVNGINEMIRNFSGDAYDISTEDGHAMAMRLLDHVRGRIVEFQEATGHMYNLEATPAEGTTYRFAREDRKRWPDILQAGSADQPYYTNSSQLPVGFTDDPFEALARQEALQSKYTGGTVLHLYMGERLSSGEACKRMVRRALESFRLPYITITPTFSVCPKHGYLAGEHRFCPKCDEDILARKRAALAA
;
A
#
# COMPACT_ATOMS: atom_id res chain seq x y z
N GLU A 1 -15.96 19.22 3.69
CA GLU A 1 -16.90 19.99 4.54
C GLU A 1 -18.26 19.34 4.75
N ALA A 2 -19.08 19.09 3.73
CA ALA A 2 -20.44 18.53 3.93
C ALA A 2 -20.52 17.29 4.86
N LYS A 3 -19.57 16.34 4.75
CA LYS A 3 -19.51 15.18 5.66
C LYS A 3 -19.23 15.60 7.11
N ARG A 4 -18.31 16.55 7.33
CA ARG A 4 -17.96 17.07 8.66
C ARG A 4 -19.18 17.74 9.30
N GLU A 5 -19.89 18.58 8.55
CA GLU A 5 -21.14 19.23 8.99
C GLU A 5 -22.19 18.20 9.38
N ARG A 6 -22.39 17.18 8.54
CA ARG A 6 -23.35 16.11 8.83
C ARG A 6 -22.97 15.31 10.08
N ILE A 7 -21.69 14.97 10.27
CA ILE A 7 -21.26 14.26 11.49
C ILE A 7 -21.45 15.14 12.73
N GLN A 8 -21.15 16.44 12.65
CA GLN A 8 -21.37 17.37 13.75
C GLN A 8 -22.85 17.44 14.13
N GLN A 9 -23.75 17.59 13.14
CA GLN A 9 -25.19 17.55 13.38
C GLN A 9 -25.63 16.25 14.09
N LEU A 10 -25.14 15.10 13.62
CA LEU A 10 -25.46 13.81 14.23
C LEU A 10 -24.89 13.66 15.65
N MET A 11 -23.74 14.27 15.95
CA MET A 11 -23.22 14.36 17.31
C MET A 11 -24.15 15.21 18.18
N ASP A 12 -24.61 16.35 17.66
CA ASP A 12 -25.47 17.28 18.40
C ASP A 12 -26.85 16.68 18.70
N GLU A 13 -27.40 15.93 17.75
CA GLU A 13 -28.64 15.14 17.87
C GLU A 13 -28.50 13.88 18.76
N GLY A 14 -27.29 13.58 19.25
CA GLY A 14 -27.05 12.49 20.20
C GLY A 14 -26.82 11.11 19.57
N LEU A 15 -26.65 11.03 18.25
CA LEU A 15 -26.39 9.78 17.53
C LEU A 15 -24.93 9.32 17.61
N PHE A 16 -24.02 10.21 18.04
CA PHE A 16 -22.62 9.88 18.35
C PHE A 16 -22.26 10.27 19.80
N PRO A 17 -22.86 9.63 20.82
CA PRO A 17 -22.75 10.07 22.20
C PRO A 17 -21.33 9.92 22.77
N TYR A 18 -20.60 8.87 22.39
CA TYR A 18 -19.21 8.69 22.82
C TYR A 18 -18.26 9.70 22.18
N THR A 19 -18.40 9.94 20.88
CA THR A 19 -17.61 10.96 20.17
C THR A 19 -17.84 12.34 20.80
N LYS A 20 -19.11 12.70 21.05
CA LYS A 20 -19.45 13.95 21.72
C LYS A 20 -18.88 14.02 23.14
N ARG A 21 -19.00 12.94 23.93
CA ARG A 21 -18.51 12.91 25.31
C ARG A 21 -16.99 12.99 25.43
N TYR A 22 -16.26 12.26 24.60
CA TYR A 22 -14.81 12.12 24.74
C TYR A 22 -14.01 13.07 23.87
N LEU A 23 -14.50 13.44 22.68
CA LEU A 23 -13.80 14.32 21.75
C LEU A 23 -14.38 15.74 21.74
N GLY A 24 -15.67 15.88 22.04
CA GLY A 24 -16.40 17.16 22.08
C GLY A 24 -16.67 17.75 20.69
N THR A 25 -15.60 17.91 19.90
CA THR A 25 -15.63 18.56 18.58
C THR A 25 -14.77 17.80 17.60
N LEU A 26 -14.98 18.08 16.31
CA LEU A 26 -14.14 17.54 15.23
C LEU A 26 -12.92 18.43 14.91
N ARG A 27 -12.64 19.48 15.70
CA ARG A 27 -11.56 20.45 15.42
C ARG A 27 -10.21 19.78 15.22
N ASN A 28 -9.92 18.77 16.04
CA ASN A 28 -8.65 18.04 16.03
C ASN A 28 -8.67 16.81 15.09
N HIS A 29 -9.63 16.73 14.17
CA HIS A 29 -9.74 15.63 13.20
C HIS A 29 -9.38 16.09 11.80
N PHE A 30 -8.50 15.35 11.14
CA PHE A 30 -8.14 15.60 9.76
C PHE A 30 -9.28 15.21 8.81
N SER A 31 -9.42 15.98 7.74
CA SER A 31 -10.12 15.56 6.52
C SER A 31 -9.08 15.06 5.52
N THR A 32 -9.08 13.75 5.31
CA THR A 32 -8.03 13.08 4.53
C THR A 32 -8.31 13.10 3.05
N LEU A 33 -7.30 13.52 2.27
CA LEU A 33 -7.25 13.34 0.83
C LEU A 33 -6.36 12.15 0.52
N GLY A 34 -6.95 11.17 -0.17
CA GLY A 34 -6.28 9.97 -0.63
C GLY A 34 -5.97 10.01 -2.12
N VAL A 35 -4.87 9.39 -2.53
CA VAL A 35 -4.52 9.15 -3.94
C VAL A 35 -4.34 7.66 -4.19
N ASN A 36 -4.61 7.21 -5.41
CA ASN A 36 -4.43 5.82 -5.83
C ASN A 36 -4.16 5.74 -7.33
N GLY A 37 -3.34 4.78 -7.77
CA GLY A 37 -3.11 4.53 -9.20
C GLY A 37 -2.22 5.56 -9.89
N ILE A 38 -1.28 6.20 -9.17
CA ILE A 38 -0.39 7.20 -9.77
C ILE A 38 0.48 6.56 -10.87
N ASN A 39 0.88 5.30 -10.71
CA ASN A 39 1.59 4.57 -11.75
C ASN A 39 0.79 4.47 -13.05
N GLU A 40 -0.45 4.00 -12.98
CA GLU A 40 -1.31 3.84 -14.15
C GLU A 40 -1.74 5.20 -14.72
N MET A 41 -1.88 6.24 -13.88
CA MET A 41 -2.06 7.60 -14.37
C MET A 41 -0.89 7.99 -15.29
N ILE A 42 0.37 7.83 -14.83
CA ILE A 42 1.55 8.17 -15.64
C ILE A 42 1.54 7.40 -16.96
N ARG A 43 1.27 6.09 -16.91
CA ARG A 43 1.18 5.24 -18.11
C ARG A 43 0.12 5.77 -19.09
N ASN A 44 -1.09 6.05 -18.62
CA ASN A 44 -2.16 6.55 -19.49
C ASN A 44 -1.86 7.95 -20.08
N PHE A 45 -1.30 8.88 -19.30
CA PHE A 45 -0.98 10.23 -19.80
C PHE A 45 0.24 10.27 -20.72
N SER A 46 1.18 9.34 -20.55
CA SER A 46 2.38 9.24 -21.39
C SER A 46 2.21 8.33 -22.61
N GLY A 47 1.05 7.69 -22.79
CA GLY A 47 0.86 6.70 -23.86
C GLY A 47 1.71 5.44 -23.67
N ASP A 48 1.86 5.01 -22.41
CA ASP A 48 2.67 3.90 -21.93
C ASP A 48 4.19 4.04 -22.15
N ALA A 49 4.67 5.25 -22.45
CA ALA A 49 6.10 5.51 -22.62
C ALA A 49 6.87 5.40 -21.30
N TYR A 50 6.23 5.78 -20.19
CA TYR A 50 6.84 5.86 -18.87
C TYR A 50 5.90 5.30 -17.79
N ASP A 51 6.51 4.81 -16.71
CA ASP A 51 5.84 4.45 -15.48
C ASP A 51 6.51 5.16 -14.28
N ILE A 52 6.01 4.95 -13.07
CA ILE A 52 6.52 5.66 -11.88
C ILE A 52 8.00 5.36 -11.54
N SER A 53 8.58 4.29 -12.09
CA SER A 53 9.97 3.90 -11.84
C SER A 53 10.98 4.67 -12.72
N THR A 54 10.51 5.23 -13.83
CA THR A 54 11.31 6.08 -14.72
C THR A 54 11.53 7.46 -14.11
N GLU A 55 12.58 8.17 -14.53
CA GLU A 55 12.86 9.53 -14.04
C GLU A 55 11.71 10.50 -14.38
N ASP A 56 11.22 10.46 -15.63
CA ASP A 56 10.11 11.31 -16.08
C ASP A 56 8.79 11.00 -15.36
N GLY A 57 8.49 9.71 -15.16
CA GLY A 57 7.30 9.28 -14.43
C GLY A 57 7.37 9.62 -12.94
N HIS A 58 8.53 9.41 -12.30
CA HIS A 58 8.76 9.82 -10.93
C HIS A 58 8.61 11.35 -10.77
N ALA A 59 9.16 12.14 -11.70
CA ALA A 59 8.98 13.59 -11.69
C ALA A 59 7.52 13.99 -11.86
N MET A 60 6.74 13.28 -12.69
CA MET A 60 5.30 13.50 -12.83
C MET A 60 4.52 13.19 -11.54
N ALA A 61 4.83 12.08 -10.87
CA ALA A 61 4.25 11.75 -9.57
C ALA A 61 4.55 12.82 -8.51
N MET A 62 5.79 13.31 -8.45
CA MET A 62 6.20 14.37 -7.53
C MET A 62 5.41 15.66 -7.77
N ARG A 63 5.25 16.09 -9.03
CA ARG A 63 4.45 17.28 -9.38
C ARG A 63 2.98 17.13 -8.96
N LEU A 64 2.39 15.95 -9.16
CA LEU A 64 1.02 15.68 -8.71
C LEU A 64 0.90 15.81 -7.19
N LEU A 65 1.78 15.14 -6.43
CA LEU A 65 1.73 15.16 -4.98
C LEU A 65 1.95 16.57 -4.41
N ASP A 66 2.86 17.34 -5.01
CA ASP A 66 3.07 18.75 -4.65
C ASP A 66 1.85 19.63 -4.96
N HIS A 67 1.19 19.40 -6.09
CA HIS A 67 -0.06 20.08 -6.41
C HIS A 67 -1.16 19.77 -5.39
N VAL A 68 -1.35 18.49 -5.04
CA VAL A 68 -2.35 18.08 -4.04
C VAL A 68 -2.04 18.67 -2.66
N ARG A 69 -0.77 18.73 -2.26
CA ARG A 69 -0.35 19.41 -1.02
C ARG A 69 -0.66 20.90 -1.04
N GLY A 70 -0.42 21.59 -2.16
CA GLY A 70 -0.81 23.00 -2.34
C GLY A 70 -2.30 23.20 -2.13
N ARG A 71 -3.13 22.35 -2.77
CA ARG A 71 -4.59 22.37 -2.59
C ARG A 71 -5.02 22.14 -1.14
N ILE A 72 -4.34 21.24 -0.42
CA ILE A 72 -4.57 20.99 1.00
C ILE A 72 -4.33 22.26 1.83
N VAL A 73 -3.24 22.99 1.58
CA VAL A 73 -2.93 24.24 2.28
C VAL A 73 -4.05 25.26 2.04
N GLU A 74 -4.47 25.45 0.78
CA GLU A 74 -5.57 26.35 0.45
C GLU A 74 -6.87 25.98 1.17
N PHE A 75 -7.20 24.69 1.26
CA PHE A 75 -8.39 24.24 1.99
C PHE A 75 -8.28 24.49 3.49
N GLN A 76 -7.10 24.30 4.08
CA GLN A 76 -6.88 24.61 5.50
C GLN A 76 -7.05 26.09 5.79
N GLU A 77 -6.51 26.97 4.94
CA GLU A 77 -6.65 28.42 5.08
C GLU A 77 -8.10 28.88 4.89
N ALA A 78 -8.80 28.33 3.89
CA ALA A 78 -10.15 28.71 3.57
C ALA A 78 -11.18 28.24 4.61
N THR A 79 -11.02 27.03 5.18
CA THR A 79 -12.02 26.46 6.10
C THR A 79 -11.61 26.46 7.57
N GLY A 80 -10.34 26.71 7.89
CA GLY A 80 -9.81 26.60 9.25
C GLY A 80 -9.80 25.17 9.82
N HIS A 81 -10.03 24.15 8.98
CA HIS A 81 -10.01 22.75 9.38
C HIS A 81 -8.70 22.09 8.96
N MET A 82 -8.30 21.02 9.66
CA MET A 82 -7.10 20.28 9.33
C MET A 82 -7.35 19.30 8.18
N TYR A 83 -6.41 19.24 7.24
CA TYR A 83 -6.41 18.30 6.13
C TYR A 83 -5.04 17.63 6.01
N ASN A 84 -5.01 16.41 5.51
CA ASN A 84 -3.77 15.66 5.30
C ASN A 84 -3.82 14.85 4.00
N LEU A 85 -2.63 14.51 3.51
CA LEU A 85 -2.45 13.65 2.35
C LEU A 85 -2.06 12.26 2.83
N GLU A 86 -2.83 11.24 2.47
CA GLU A 86 -2.60 9.86 2.89
C GLU A 86 -2.36 8.95 1.68
N ALA A 87 -1.42 8.02 1.83
CA ALA A 87 -1.28 6.88 0.95
C ALA A 87 -2.38 5.88 1.33
N THR A 88 -3.59 6.08 0.79
CA THR A 88 -4.76 5.26 1.13
C THR A 88 -4.47 3.78 0.89
N PRO A 89 -4.77 2.87 1.82
CA PRO A 89 -4.52 1.43 1.63
C PRO A 89 -5.28 0.82 0.44
N ALA A 90 -6.42 1.41 0.08
CA ALA A 90 -7.21 1.13 -1.12
C ALA A 90 -7.55 -0.36 -1.40
N GLU A 91 -7.57 -1.23 -0.39
CA GLU A 91 -7.70 -2.70 -0.51
C GLU A 91 -8.79 -3.16 -1.49
N GLY A 92 -10.04 -2.70 -1.30
CA GLY A 92 -11.14 -2.96 -2.24
C GLY A 92 -11.28 -1.88 -3.32
N THR A 93 -10.86 -0.66 -3.01
CA THR A 93 -11.05 0.51 -3.88
C THR A 93 -10.24 0.40 -5.16
N THR A 94 -9.03 -0.18 -5.10
CA THR A 94 -8.16 -0.33 -6.26
C THR A 94 -8.81 -1.15 -7.38
N TYR A 95 -9.34 -2.33 -7.04
CA TYR A 95 -10.06 -3.18 -7.98
C TYR A 95 -11.37 -2.56 -8.43
N ARG A 96 -12.09 -1.89 -7.51
CA ARG A 96 -13.36 -1.23 -7.84
C ARG A 96 -13.16 -0.13 -8.88
N PHE A 97 -12.20 0.76 -8.68
CA PHE A 97 -11.90 1.84 -9.64
C PHE A 97 -11.48 1.26 -10.97
N ALA A 98 -10.56 0.29 -10.99
CA ALA A 98 -10.12 -0.33 -12.24
C ALA A 98 -11.29 -0.95 -13.02
N ARG A 99 -12.17 -1.69 -12.35
CA ARG A 99 -13.35 -2.31 -12.98
C ARG A 99 -14.38 -1.29 -13.48
N GLU A 100 -14.62 -0.21 -12.74
CA GLU A 100 -15.58 0.83 -13.17
C GLU A 100 -15.04 1.67 -14.32
N ASP A 101 -13.75 2.00 -14.32
CA ASP A 101 -13.13 2.76 -15.40
C ASP A 101 -13.11 1.97 -16.71
N ARG A 102 -12.82 0.67 -16.67
CA ARG A 102 -12.83 -0.19 -17.86
C ARG A 102 -14.19 -0.23 -18.57
N LYS A 103 -15.30 -0.11 -17.82
CA LYS A 103 -16.65 -0.04 -18.43
C LYS A 103 -16.84 1.22 -19.28
N ARG A 104 -16.09 2.28 -18.99
CA ARG A 104 -16.18 3.59 -19.64
C ARG A 104 -15.10 3.78 -20.70
N TRP A 105 -13.91 3.26 -20.43
CA TRP A 105 -12.71 3.36 -21.27
C TRP A 105 -12.12 1.97 -21.46
N PRO A 106 -12.50 1.24 -22.52
CA PRO A 106 -12.04 -0.13 -22.75
C PRO A 106 -10.51 -0.27 -22.86
N ASP A 107 -9.84 0.76 -23.40
CA ASP A 107 -8.40 0.77 -23.66
C ASP A 107 -7.57 1.37 -22.51
N ILE A 108 -8.19 1.64 -21.34
CA ILE A 108 -7.48 2.24 -20.21
C ILE A 108 -6.39 1.28 -19.69
N LEU A 109 -5.18 1.82 -19.52
CA LEU A 109 -4.04 1.04 -19.03
C LEU A 109 -4.16 0.83 -17.52
N GLN A 110 -4.06 -0.43 -17.09
CA GLN A 110 -4.23 -0.86 -15.70
C GLN A 110 -3.17 -1.91 -15.37
N ALA A 111 -2.97 -2.19 -14.08
CA ALA A 111 -2.18 -3.32 -13.62
C ALA A 111 -3.06 -4.57 -13.45
N GLY A 112 -2.42 -5.72 -13.25
CA GLY A 112 -3.10 -7.01 -13.08
C GLY A 112 -3.54 -7.65 -14.41
N SER A 113 -4.41 -8.65 -14.30
CA SER A 113 -4.91 -9.38 -15.46
C SER A 113 -6.22 -8.78 -15.99
N ALA A 114 -6.70 -9.28 -17.14
CA ALA A 114 -8.01 -8.93 -17.65
C ALA A 114 -9.12 -9.27 -16.64
N ASP A 115 -9.00 -10.39 -15.92
CA ASP A 115 -10.02 -10.83 -14.94
C ASP A 115 -9.88 -10.13 -13.59
N GLN A 116 -8.66 -9.71 -13.22
CA GLN A 116 -8.34 -9.08 -11.94
C GLN A 116 -7.53 -7.79 -12.12
N PRO A 117 -8.15 -6.75 -12.69
CA PRO A 117 -7.44 -5.49 -12.86
C PRO A 117 -7.44 -4.67 -11.58
N TYR A 118 -6.33 -3.97 -11.37
CA TYR A 118 -6.16 -3.07 -10.24
C TYR A 118 -5.30 -1.86 -10.63
N TYR A 119 -5.33 -0.86 -9.76
CA TYR A 119 -4.43 0.27 -9.77
C TYR A 119 -3.36 0.11 -8.68
N THR A 120 -2.11 0.37 -9.01
CA THR A 120 -1.01 0.32 -8.05
C THR A 120 -1.29 1.29 -6.89
N ASN A 121 -1.08 0.80 -5.67
CA ASN A 121 -1.54 1.52 -4.49
C ASN A 121 -0.86 2.88 -4.36
N SER A 122 -1.65 3.95 -4.21
CA SER A 122 -1.12 5.31 -4.00
C SER A 122 -0.05 5.72 -5.04
N SER A 123 1.21 5.90 -4.60
CA SER A 123 2.41 6.19 -5.41
C SER A 123 3.46 5.07 -5.29
N GLN A 124 3.05 3.86 -4.93
CA GLN A 124 3.97 2.72 -4.83
C GLN A 124 4.54 2.34 -6.20
N LEU A 125 5.67 1.63 -6.16
CA LEU A 125 6.23 0.97 -7.33
C LEU A 125 5.27 -0.15 -7.80
N PRO A 126 5.29 -0.50 -9.10
CA PRO A 126 4.58 -1.66 -9.60
C PRO A 126 4.96 -2.94 -8.81
N VAL A 127 3.99 -3.84 -8.66
CA VAL A 127 4.22 -5.14 -8.03
C VAL A 127 5.31 -5.90 -8.80
N GLY A 128 6.30 -6.44 -8.08
CA GLY A 128 7.40 -7.18 -8.69
C GLY A 128 8.48 -6.32 -9.37
N PHE A 129 8.51 -5.01 -9.12
CA PHE A 129 9.51 -4.11 -9.70
C PHE A 129 10.96 -4.47 -9.31
N THR A 130 11.20 -4.76 -8.02
CA THR A 130 12.53 -5.14 -7.51
C THR A 130 12.37 -6.07 -6.31
N ASP A 131 13.31 -7.01 -6.18
CA ASP A 131 13.48 -7.86 -4.99
C ASP A 131 14.46 -7.22 -3.98
N ASP A 132 15.15 -6.12 -4.35
CA ASP A 132 16.03 -5.41 -3.43
C ASP A 132 15.24 -4.37 -2.60
N PRO A 133 15.04 -4.62 -1.29
CA PRO A 133 14.32 -3.69 -0.42
C PRO A 133 15.01 -2.33 -0.29
N PHE A 134 16.33 -2.24 -0.47
CA PHE A 134 17.05 -0.96 -0.40
C PHE A 134 16.89 -0.15 -1.68
N GLU A 135 16.79 -0.81 -2.84
CA GLU A 135 16.40 -0.14 -4.07
C GLU A 135 14.97 0.40 -3.94
N ALA A 136 14.03 -0.42 -3.46
CA ALA A 136 12.65 0.02 -3.24
C ALA A 136 12.57 1.23 -2.30
N LEU A 137 13.33 1.23 -1.20
CA LEU A 137 13.45 2.38 -0.29
C LEU A 137 13.97 3.63 -1.01
N ALA A 138 15.06 3.51 -1.76
CA ALA A 138 15.67 4.64 -2.48
C ALA A 138 14.72 5.25 -3.52
N ARG A 139 14.01 4.41 -4.27
CA ARG A 139 13.05 4.84 -5.30
C ARG A 139 11.79 5.49 -4.71
N GLN A 140 11.46 5.19 -3.45
CA GLN A 140 10.21 5.62 -2.83
C GLN A 140 10.40 6.76 -1.81
N GLU A 141 11.60 6.98 -1.28
CA GLU A 141 11.86 7.96 -0.22
C GLU A 141 11.26 9.34 -0.51
N ALA A 142 11.50 9.88 -1.71
CA ALA A 142 11.03 11.21 -2.09
C ALA A 142 9.50 11.31 -2.16
N LEU A 143 8.84 10.29 -2.74
CA LEU A 143 7.39 10.20 -2.87
C LEU A 143 6.74 10.01 -1.50
N GLN A 144 7.28 9.10 -0.69
CA GLN A 144 6.72 8.77 0.63
C GLN A 144 6.83 9.94 1.60
N SER A 145 7.88 10.75 1.48
CA SER A 145 8.04 12.00 2.24
C SER A 145 7.00 13.09 1.90
N LYS A 146 6.22 12.92 0.83
CA LYS A 146 5.16 13.89 0.48
C LYS A 146 3.87 13.68 1.27
N TYR A 147 3.64 12.49 1.82
CA TYR A 147 2.44 12.21 2.61
C TYR A 147 2.55 12.81 4.01
N THR A 148 1.46 13.39 4.49
CA THR A 148 1.39 14.06 5.81
C THR A 148 0.44 13.36 6.77
N GLY A 149 -0.48 12.53 6.25
CA GLY A 149 -1.49 11.82 7.03
C GLY A 149 -1.12 10.39 7.39
N GLY A 150 -0.25 9.78 6.60
CA GLY A 150 0.16 8.40 6.78
C GLY A 150 0.63 7.81 5.46
N THR A 151 1.68 7.03 5.54
CA THR A 151 2.09 6.11 4.49
C THR A 151 2.75 4.90 5.11
N VAL A 152 2.83 3.80 4.37
CA VAL A 152 3.59 2.61 4.73
C VAL A 152 4.27 2.07 3.48
N LEU A 153 5.58 1.80 3.59
CA LEU A 153 6.30 1.04 2.57
C LEU A 153 6.49 -0.40 3.05
N HIS A 154 5.95 -1.34 2.29
CA HIS A 154 6.13 -2.77 2.55
C HIS A 154 7.41 -3.25 1.89
N LEU A 155 8.34 -3.75 2.70
CA LEU A 155 9.54 -4.43 2.22
C LEU A 155 9.24 -5.93 2.20
N TYR A 156 8.88 -6.44 1.03
CA TYR A 156 8.57 -7.86 0.82
C TYR A 156 9.85 -8.69 0.79
N MET A 157 9.92 -9.74 1.62
CA MET A 157 11.04 -10.68 1.64
C MET A 157 10.58 -12.00 1.05
N GLY A 158 11.31 -12.54 0.07
CA GLY A 158 10.97 -13.82 -0.56
C GLY A 158 10.89 -15.02 0.40
N GLU A 159 11.54 -14.92 1.57
CA GLU A 159 11.46 -15.91 2.63
C GLU A 159 11.60 -15.29 4.02
N ARG A 160 11.48 -16.14 5.05
CA ARG A 160 11.68 -15.73 6.44
C ARG A 160 13.13 -15.25 6.64
N LEU A 161 13.29 -14.11 7.29
CA LEU A 161 14.60 -13.63 7.71
C LEU A 161 15.32 -14.65 8.61
N SER A 162 16.63 -14.78 8.40
CA SER A 162 17.48 -15.78 9.05
C SER A 162 17.48 -15.72 10.59
N SER A 163 17.27 -14.55 11.17
CA SER A 163 17.15 -14.35 12.62
C SER A 163 16.47 -13.03 12.98
N GLY A 164 16.01 -12.90 14.22
CA GLY A 164 15.54 -11.63 14.77
C GLY A 164 16.61 -10.53 14.75
N GLU A 165 17.88 -10.89 14.98
CA GLU A 165 19.00 -9.95 14.89
C GLU A 165 19.26 -9.47 13.46
N ALA A 166 19.07 -10.32 12.45
CA ALA A 166 19.13 -9.90 11.05
C ALA A 166 18.01 -8.89 10.73
N CYS A 167 16.79 -9.16 11.18
CA CYS A 167 15.66 -8.23 11.05
C CYS A 167 15.94 -6.88 11.71
N LYS A 168 16.43 -6.91 12.95
CA LYS A 168 16.80 -5.70 13.71
C LYS A 168 17.84 -4.86 12.97
N ARG A 169 18.90 -5.49 12.44
CA ARG A 169 19.93 -4.77 11.65
C ARG A 169 19.36 -4.18 10.37
N MET A 170 18.47 -4.90 9.69
CA MET A 170 17.81 -4.41 8.48
C MET A 170 16.94 -3.19 8.76
N VAL A 171 16.05 -3.28 9.76
CA VAL A 171 15.19 -2.15 10.17
C VAL A 171 16.04 -0.95 10.57
N ARG A 172 17.09 -1.18 11.38
CA ARG A 172 18.02 -0.12 11.78
C ARG A 172 18.65 0.57 10.57
N ARG A 173 19.21 -0.20 9.64
CA ARG A 173 19.86 0.33 8.44
C ARG A 173 18.88 1.10 7.56
N ALA A 174 17.65 0.61 7.39
CA ALA A 174 16.62 1.31 6.63
C ALA A 174 16.28 2.67 7.26
N LEU A 175 16.08 2.73 8.58
CA LEU A 175 15.73 3.97 9.29
C LEU A 175 16.91 4.94 9.46
N GLU A 176 18.15 4.45 9.50
CA GLU A 176 19.35 5.28 9.56
C GLU A 176 19.75 5.84 8.19
N SER A 177 19.42 5.14 7.10
CA SER A 177 19.83 5.53 5.74
C SER A 177 18.75 6.29 4.96
N PHE A 178 17.47 6.13 5.33
CA PHE A 178 16.34 6.71 4.59
C PHE A 178 15.35 7.40 5.52
N ARG A 179 14.70 8.45 5.00
CA ARG A 179 13.71 9.27 5.71
C ARG A 179 12.28 8.82 5.43
N LEU A 180 12.01 7.51 5.48
CA LEU A 180 10.65 7.01 5.38
C LEU A 180 9.96 6.99 6.76
N PRO A 181 8.72 7.48 6.86
CA PRO A 181 8.03 7.62 8.14
C PRO A 181 7.60 6.27 8.74
N TYR A 182 7.34 5.27 7.90
CA TYR A 182 6.87 3.97 8.33
C TYR A 182 7.21 2.89 7.29
N ILE A 183 7.88 1.83 7.75
CA ILE A 183 8.20 0.64 6.98
C ILE A 183 7.65 -0.60 7.66
N THR A 184 7.41 -1.65 6.88
CA THR A 184 7.17 -3.00 7.40
C THR A 184 8.10 -3.98 6.72
N ILE A 185 8.45 -5.05 7.44
CA ILE A 185 9.17 -6.20 6.87
C ILE A 185 8.15 -7.32 6.72
N THR A 186 7.91 -7.74 5.49
CA THR A 186 6.85 -8.70 5.16
C THR A 186 7.46 -9.96 4.54
N PRO A 187 7.80 -10.97 5.36
CA PRO A 187 8.31 -12.23 4.84
C PRO A 187 7.22 -13.11 4.26
N THR A 188 7.56 -13.82 3.19
CA THR A 188 6.70 -14.85 2.62
C THR A 188 6.80 -16.15 3.41
N PHE A 189 5.63 -16.73 3.72
CA PHE A 189 5.50 -18.03 4.35
C PHE A 189 4.24 -18.72 3.83
N SER A 190 4.23 -20.05 3.91
CA SER A 190 3.09 -20.88 3.54
C SER A 190 2.55 -21.60 4.77
N VAL A 191 1.26 -21.92 4.79
CA VAL A 191 0.63 -22.65 5.91
C VAL A 191 0.14 -24.01 5.42
N CYS A 192 0.70 -25.07 5.97
CA CYS A 192 0.22 -26.43 5.78
C CYS A 192 -0.77 -26.81 6.89
N PRO A 193 -1.96 -27.36 6.57
CA PRO A 193 -2.90 -27.83 7.58
C PRO A 193 -2.33 -28.90 8.53
N LYS A 194 -1.30 -29.65 8.09
CA LYS A 194 -0.65 -30.70 8.89
C LYS A 194 0.60 -30.20 9.62
N HIS A 195 1.46 -29.45 8.94
CA HIS A 195 2.79 -29.09 9.46
C HIS A 195 2.91 -27.63 9.91
N GLY A 196 1.86 -26.83 9.81
CA GLY A 196 1.84 -25.42 10.21
C GLY A 196 2.66 -24.54 9.27
N TYR A 197 3.37 -23.56 9.84
CA TYR A 197 4.15 -22.58 9.08
C TYR A 197 5.36 -23.20 8.35
N LEU A 198 5.52 -22.82 7.09
CA LEU A 198 6.62 -23.17 6.20
C LEU A 198 7.30 -21.88 5.73
N ALA A 199 8.63 -21.85 5.70
CA ALA A 199 9.36 -20.69 5.21
C ALA A 199 9.27 -20.60 3.68
N GLY A 200 8.95 -19.42 3.14
CA GLY A 200 8.83 -19.18 1.70
C GLY A 200 7.47 -19.59 1.11
N GLU A 201 7.36 -19.41 -0.20
CA GLU A 201 6.18 -19.76 -0.98
C GLU A 201 6.21 -21.23 -1.41
N HIS A 202 5.18 -21.99 -1.04
CA HIS A 202 5.03 -23.41 -1.34
C HIS A 202 3.60 -23.67 -1.78
N ARG A 203 3.40 -24.00 -3.07
CA ARG A 203 2.10 -24.45 -3.57
C ARG A 203 1.68 -25.79 -2.98
N PHE A 204 2.65 -26.66 -2.69
CA PHE A 204 2.47 -27.96 -2.03
C PHE A 204 3.45 -28.07 -0.87
N CYS A 205 3.03 -28.67 0.25
CA CYS A 205 3.88 -28.78 1.44
C CYS A 205 5.01 -29.79 1.20
N PRO A 206 6.29 -29.38 1.22
CA PRO A 206 7.41 -30.27 0.97
C PRO A 206 7.50 -31.41 2.01
N LYS A 207 7.08 -31.14 3.25
CA LYS A 207 7.02 -32.16 4.31
C LYS A 207 5.93 -33.20 4.08
N CYS A 208 4.78 -32.79 3.52
CA CYS A 208 3.73 -33.75 3.12
C CYS A 208 4.21 -34.64 1.98
N ASP A 209 4.93 -34.07 1.01
CA ASP A 209 5.47 -34.81 -0.11
C ASP A 209 6.51 -35.84 0.37
N GLU A 210 7.40 -35.47 1.29
CA GLU A 210 8.32 -36.39 1.95
C GLU A 210 7.60 -37.52 2.69
N ASP A 211 6.54 -37.21 3.45
CA ASP A 211 5.73 -38.20 4.16
C ASP A 211 5.08 -39.21 3.18
N ILE A 212 4.59 -38.74 2.04
CA ILE A 212 3.98 -39.58 0.99
C ILE A 212 5.04 -40.45 0.33
N LEU A 213 6.20 -39.89 0.00
CA LEU A 213 7.31 -40.63 -0.59
C LEU A 213 7.83 -41.73 0.35
N ALA A 214 7.96 -41.43 1.65
CA ALA A 214 8.36 -42.39 2.67
C ALA A 214 7.36 -43.56 2.75
N ARG A 215 6.05 -43.28 2.75
CA ARG A 215 5.01 -44.33 2.73
C ARG A 215 5.06 -45.20 1.48
N LYS A 216 5.25 -44.58 0.30
CA LYS A 216 5.40 -45.33 -0.96
C LYS A 216 6.63 -46.24 -0.95
N ARG A 217 7.77 -45.76 -0.45
CA ARG A 217 9.00 -46.55 -0.31
C ARG A 217 8.80 -47.74 0.65
N ALA A 218 8.15 -47.52 1.79
CA ALA A 218 7.85 -48.58 2.74
C ALA A 218 6.91 -49.65 2.14
N ALA A 219 5.88 -49.24 1.40
CA ALA A 219 4.95 -50.16 0.74
C ALA A 219 5.58 -50.98 -0.40
N LEU A 220 6.60 -50.45 -1.08
CA LEU A 220 7.35 -51.17 -2.11
C LEU A 220 8.40 -52.14 -1.54
N ALA A 221 8.82 -51.94 -0.29
CA ALA A 221 9.80 -52.77 0.38
C ALA A 221 9.17 -53.93 1.19
N ALA A 222 7.83 -53.92 1.33
CA ALA A 222 7.03 -54.96 1.98
C ALA A 222 6.47 -55.93 0.94
#